data_AF-A0A1G2PUA7-F1
#
_entry.id   AF-A0A1G2PUA7-F1
#
_cell.length_a   1.000
_cell.length_b   1.000
_cell.length_c   1.000
_cell.angle_alpha   90.00
_cell.angle_beta   90.00
_cell.angle_gamma   90.00
#
_symmetry.space_group_name_H-M   'P 1'
#
loop_
_entity.id
_entity.type
_entity.pdbx_description
1 polymer ?
#
loop_
_entity_poly.entity_id
_entity_poly.type
_entity_poly.pdbx_seq_one_letter_code
_entity_poly.pdbx_strand_id
1 'polypeptide(L)'
;MTEIQKLIQEIQDNNILVSSLLRKTKILASELDQKDFLDWVNLELNGYKDDSAYPDYRKLSGEIKGWNPYRGWIPVLFESSEVEGALASRQTKQSIPEIEELLSSKSGSFEMPYPASVANQILNDSSIKTKVSLFIDRTALVGILNSVRNSLLEWVLKLEKQGIKGENTEFTKEEKEKAQNIKSNYRIENIENFHGNIGENNRNGGEMLTPKESFFNKVVWYILVALAVVIVGNILSAIILKYFFRIS
;
A
#
# COMPACT_ATOMS: atom_id res chain seq x y z
N MET A 1 -1.18 6.93 39.74
CA MET A 1 -0.98 7.24 38.31
C MET A 1 -1.52 6.07 37.54
N THR A 2 -2.44 6.28 36.60
CA THR A 2 -3.10 5.16 35.91
C THR A 2 -2.19 4.57 34.82
N GLU A 3 -2.38 3.31 34.44
CA GLU A 3 -1.57 2.68 33.38
C GLU A 3 -1.68 3.43 32.05
N ILE A 4 -2.88 3.94 31.75
CA ILE A 4 -3.16 4.78 30.57
C ILE A 4 -2.35 6.09 30.63
N GLN A 5 -2.34 6.80 31.76
CA GLN A 5 -1.57 8.04 31.92
C GLN A 5 -0.06 7.82 31.79
N LYS A 6 0.43 6.68 32.31
CA LYS A 6 1.83 6.29 32.16
C LYS A 6 2.20 6.06 30.70
N LEU A 7 1.36 5.36 29.95
CA LEU A 7 1.59 5.15 28.52
C LEU A 7 1.59 6.47 27.74
N ILE A 8 0.71 7.43 28.07
CA ILE A 8 0.72 8.77 27.45
C ILE A 8 2.06 9.46 27.68
N GLN A 9 2.57 9.46 28.91
CA GLN A 9 3.87 10.08 29.23
C GLN A 9 5.02 9.42 28.46
N GLU A 10 5.01 8.10 28.36
CA GLU A 10 6.03 7.37 27.60
C GLU A 10 5.94 7.62 26.09
N ILE A 11 4.73 7.75 25.53
CA ILE A 11 4.54 8.10 24.12
C ILE A 11 5.07 9.50 23.81
N GLN A 12 4.96 10.44 24.76
CA GLN A 12 5.49 11.80 24.62
C GLN A 12 7.03 11.86 24.69
N ASP A 13 7.68 10.85 25.29
CA ASP A 13 9.14 10.78 25.33
C ASP A 13 9.70 10.24 24.01
N ASN A 14 10.34 11.13 23.26
CA ASN A 14 10.99 10.81 21.98
C ASN A 14 12.19 9.88 22.11
N ASN A 15 12.73 9.68 23.31
CA ASN A 15 13.87 8.77 23.54
C ASN A 15 13.45 7.30 23.63
N ILE A 16 12.16 7.04 23.89
CA ILE A 16 11.64 5.68 24.00
C ILE A 16 11.39 5.14 22.59
N LEU A 17 11.88 3.93 22.31
CA LEU A 17 11.64 3.26 21.03
C LEU A 17 10.15 2.96 20.81
N VAL A 18 9.67 3.17 19.59
CA VAL A 18 8.29 2.86 19.17
C VAL A 18 8.02 1.37 19.29
N SER A 19 9.00 0.51 19.00
CA SER A 19 8.87 -0.94 19.23
C SER A 19 8.57 -1.29 20.68
N SER A 20 9.13 -0.56 21.64
CA SER A 20 8.87 -0.76 23.07
C SER A 20 7.46 -0.30 23.45
N LEU A 21 7.00 0.83 22.92
CA LEU A 21 5.64 1.33 23.09
C LEU A 21 4.60 0.36 22.51
N LEU A 22 4.85 -0.20 21.32
CA LEU A 22 4.00 -1.20 20.69
C LEU A 22 3.86 -2.46 21.54
N ARG A 23 4.96 -2.95 22.15
CA ARG A 23 4.91 -4.14 23.03
C ARG A 23 4.07 -3.89 24.28
N LYS A 24 4.21 -2.73 24.93
CA LYS A 24 3.37 -2.35 26.08
C LYS A 24 1.90 -2.22 25.68
N THR A 25 1.66 -1.58 24.54
CA THR A 25 0.34 -1.40 23.97
C THR A 25 -0.32 -2.74 23.64
N LYS A 26 0.44 -3.72 23.13
CA LYS A 26 -0.05 -5.08 22.88
C LYS A 26 -0.61 -5.76 24.13
N ILE A 27 0.04 -5.57 25.28
CA ILE A 27 -0.42 -6.13 26.56
C ILE A 27 -1.78 -5.50 26.92
N LEU A 28 -1.87 -4.17 26.92
CA LEU A 28 -3.12 -3.45 27.23
C LEU A 28 -4.25 -3.80 26.27
N ALA A 29 -3.98 -3.83 24.96
CA ALA A 29 -4.96 -4.18 23.94
C ALA A 29 -5.47 -5.63 24.10
N SER A 30 -4.61 -6.55 24.57
CA SER A 30 -4.99 -7.92 24.90
C SER A 30 -5.88 -8.01 26.13
N GLU A 31 -5.64 -7.18 27.14
CA GLU A 31 -6.47 -7.16 28.34
C GLU A 31 -7.86 -6.55 28.06
N LEU A 32 -7.93 -5.59 27.14
CA LEU A 32 -9.14 -4.93 26.64
C LEU A 32 -9.89 -5.72 25.56
N ASP A 33 -9.36 -6.86 25.11
CA ASP A 33 -9.91 -7.73 24.05
C ASP A 33 -10.19 -6.98 22.72
N GLN A 34 -9.30 -6.04 22.36
CA GLN A 34 -9.39 -5.28 21.11
C GLN A 34 -8.65 -5.97 19.96
N LYS A 35 -9.32 -6.95 19.34
CA LYS A 35 -8.74 -7.82 18.29
C LYS A 35 -8.20 -7.06 17.08
N ASP A 36 -9.00 -6.15 16.51
CA ASP A 36 -8.60 -5.38 15.32
C ASP A 36 -7.32 -4.57 15.57
N PHE A 37 -7.20 -3.98 16.77
CA PHE A 37 -6.01 -3.22 17.13
C PHE A 37 -4.80 -4.12 17.39
N LEU A 38 -5.00 -5.28 18.03
CA LEU A 38 -3.93 -6.26 18.21
C LEU A 38 -3.36 -6.74 16.88
N ASP A 39 -4.21 -6.96 15.88
CA ASP A 39 -3.77 -7.37 14.54
C ASP A 39 -2.89 -6.29 13.90
N TRP A 40 -3.30 -5.03 13.99
CA TRP A 40 -2.46 -3.91 13.54
C TRP A 40 -1.12 -3.84 14.30
N VAL A 41 -1.12 -3.93 15.64
CA VAL A 41 0.11 -3.93 16.44
C VAL A 41 1.02 -5.10 16.07
N ASN A 42 0.45 -6.27 15.78
CA ASN A 42 1.20 -7.45 15.36
C ASN A 42 1.84 -7.26 13.98
N LEU A 43 1.16 -6.62 13.03
CA LEU A 43 1.73 -6.27 11.73
C LEU A 43 2.87 -5.26 11.87
N GLU A 44 2.69 -4.24 12.71
CA GLU A 44 3.74 -3.25 12.98
C GLU A 44 4.99 -3.87 13.63
N LEU A 45 4.81 -4.84 14.54
CA LEU A 45 5.92 -5.50 15.24
C LEU A 45 6.62 -6.60 14.43
N ASN A 46 5.90 -7.31 13.57
CA ASN A 46 6.43 -8.48 12.83
C ASN A 46 6.68 -8.20 11.34
N GLY A 47 6.25 -7.03 10.85
CA GLY A 47 6.29 -6.69 9.43
C GLY A 47 5.05 -7.17 8.66
N TYR A 48 4.96 -6.71 7.42
CA TYR A 48 3.83 -6.94 6.53
C TYR A 48 4.15 -8.03 5.51
N LYS A 49 3.15 -8.85 5.19
CA LYS A 49 3.24 -9.84 4.11
C LYS A 49 2.70 -9.26 2.81
N ASP A 50 2.98 -9.92 1.69
CA ASP A 50 2.63 -9.44 0.35
C ASP A 50 1.14 -9.17 0.17
N ASP A 51 0.28 -9.98 0.78
CA ASP A 51 -1.19 -9.85 0.72
C ASP A 51 -1.78 -9.06 1.89
N SER A 52 -0.95 -8.47 2.76
CA SER A 52 -1.44 -7.66 3.87
C SER A 52 -1.93 -6.31 3.36
N ALA A 53 -2.96 -5.76 3.97
CA ALA A 53 -3.34 -4.39 3.70
C ALA A 53 -2.42 -3.42 4.48
N TYR A 54 -1.92 -2.40 3.78
CA TYR A 54 -0.90 -1.49 4.27
C TYR A 54 -1.55 -0.15 4.66
N PRO A 55 -1.17 0.44 5.80
CA PRO A 55 -1.51 1.82 6.11
C PRO A 55 -0.86 2.81 5.13
N ASP A 56 -1.53 3.93 4.86
CA ASP A 56 -1.06 4.95 3.89
C ASP A 56 0.34 5.48 4.19
N TYR A 57 0.67 5.64 5.48
CA TYR A 57 2.00 6.11 5.91
C TYR A 57 3.13 5.12 5.60
N ARG A 58 2.84 3.86 5.23
CA ARG A 58 3.84 2.88 4.79
C ARG A 58 4.26 3.09 3.33
N LYS A 59 3.56 3.94 2.57
CA LYS A 59 3.91 4.31 1.20
C LYS A 59 5.05 5.33 1.23
N LEU A 60 6.22 4.90 0.77
CA LEU A 60 7.41 5.72 0.67
C LEU A 60 7.61 6.18 -0.77
N SER A 61 8.15 7.38 -0.94
CA SER A 61 8.54 7.93 -2.24
C SER A 61 10.02 8.27 -2.23
N GLY A 62 10.67 8.10 -3.37
CA GLY A 62 12.11 8.31 -3.49
C GLY A 62 12.58 8.45 -4.93
N GLU A 63 13.90 8.45 -5.11
CA GLU A 63 14.54 8.62 -6.42
C GLU A 63 14.99 7.26 -6.98
N ILE A 64 14.61 6.95 -8.22
CA ILE A 64 15.02 5.71 -8.88
C ILE A 64 16.41 5.91 -9.48
N LYS A 65 17.34 5.03 -9.11
CA LYS A 65 18.71 5.05 -9.62
C LYS A 65 19.10 3.72 -10.26
N GLY A 66 19.84 3.81 -11.35
CA GLY A 66 20.51 2.69 -12.00
C GLY A 66 21.99 2.66 -11.63
N TRP A 67 22.58 1.48 -11.52
CA TRP A 67 24.00 1.32 -11.21
C TRP A 67 24.88 1.40 -12.46
N ASN A 68 25.75 2.40 -12.55
CA ASN A 68 26.77 2.49 -13.59
C ASN A 68 28.13 2.02 -13.05
N PRO A 69 28.83 1.05 -13.67
CA PRO A 69 30.13 0.55 -13.20
C PRO A 69 31.22 1.62 -13.04
N TYR A 70 31.14 2.72 -13.80
CA TYR A 70 32.15 3.79 -13.81
C TYR A 70 31.74 5.02 -12.99
N ARG A 71 30.44 5.27 -12.82
CA ARG A 71 29.90 6.48 -12.15
C ARG A 71 29.14 6.20 -10.86
N GLY A 72 28.90 4.94 -10.54
CA GLY A 72 28.03 4.53 -9.43
C GLY A 72 26.55 4.75 -9.75
N TRP A 73 25.76 5.04 -8.72
CA TRP A 73 24.31 5.26 -8.84
C TRP A 73 24.01 6.55 -9.59
N ILE A 74 23.27 6.43 -10.70
CA ILE A 74 22.81 7.55 -11.53
C ILE A 74 21.28 7.55 -11.61
N PRO A 75 20.63 8.73 -11.66
CA PRO A 75 19.18 8.81 -11.81
C PRO A 75 18.71 8.15 -13.10
N VAL A 76 17.56 7.48 -13.04
CA VAL A 76 16.84 7.00 -14.23
C VAL A 76 15.79 8.05 -14.59
N LEU A 77 15.82 8.52 -15.83
CA LEU A 77 14.83 9.46 -16.35
C LEU A 77 13.72 8.69 -17.07
N PHE A 78 12.48 9.10 -16.86
CA PHE A 78 11.29 8.51 -17.47
C PHE A 78 10.63 9.53 -18.41
N GLU A 79 10.05 9.06 -19.51
CA GLU A 79 9.30 9.93 -20.43
C GLU A 79 7.89 10.26 -19.90
N SER A 80 7.30 9.36 -19.10
CA SER A 80 5.97 9.51 -18.51
C SER A 80 6.03 9.69 -17.00
N SER A 81 5.48 10.81 -16.52
CA SER A 81 5.37 11.12 -15.09
C SER A 81 4.48 10.15 -14.31
N GLU A 82 3.50 9.52 -14.98
CA GLU A 82 2.61 8.54 -14.36
C GLU A 82 3.37 7.24 -14.03
N VAL A 83 4.20 6.78 -14.98
CA VAL A 83 5.05 5.59 -14.80
C VAL A 83 6.13 5.86 -13.75
N GLU A 84 6.73 7.05 -13.80
CA GLU A 84 7.70 7.49 -12.79
C GLU A 84 7.07 7.46 -11.39
N GLY A 85 5.91 8.10 -11.19
CA GLY A 85 5.25 8.16 -9.89
C GLY A 85 4.86 6.79 -9.34
N ALA A 86 4.42 5.87 -10.20
CA ALA A 86 4.06 4.51 -9.82
C ALA A 86 5.28 3.69 -9.37
N LEU A 87 6.42 3.85 -10.04
CA LEU A 87 7.65 3.14 -9.70
C LEU A 87 8.36 3.78 -8.51
N ALA A 88 8.37 5.12 -8.45
CA ALA A 88 9.06 5.92 -7.44
C ALA A 88 8.37 5.83 -6.07
N SER A 89 7.20 5.20 -5.99
CA SER A 89 6.47 4.98 -4.76
C SER A 89 6.30 3.51 -4.42
N ARG A 90 6.77 3.08 -3.25
CA ARG A 90 6.71 1.67 -2.80
C ARG A 90 6.35 1.58 -1.32
N GLN A 91 5.64 0.52 -0.96
CA GLN A 91 5.34 0.21 0.43
C GLN A 91 6.51 -0.54 1.08
N THR A 92 6.80 -0.20 2.34
CA THR A 92 7.80 -0.90 3.15
C THR A 92 7.17 -2.01 3.99
N LYS A 93 7.77 -3.20 3.94
CA LYS A 93 7.30 -4.42 4.62
C LYS A 93 7.96 -4.62 5.98
N GLN A 94 9.07 -3.94 6.20
CA GLN A 94 9.91 -4.10 7.39
C GLN A 94 9.12 -3.84 8.67
N SER A 95 9.43 -4.63 9.69
CA SER A 95 8.92 -4.42 11.04
C SER A 95 9.42 -3.09 11.61
N ILE A 96 8.71 -2.51 12.57
CA ILE A 96 9.16 -1.29 13.26
C ILE A 96 10.53 -1.46 13.92
N PRO A 97 10.84 -2.58 14.60
CA PRO A 97 12.20 -2.83 15.10
C PRO A 97 13.28 -2.81 14.00
N GLU A 98 13.01 -3.36 12.82
CA GLU A 98 13.95 -3.30 11.70
C GLU A 98 14.15 -1.86 11.20
N ILE A 99 13.08 -1.06 11.13
CA ILE A 99 13.16 0.35 10.75
C ILE A 99 13.97 1.15 11.78
N GLU A 100 13.77 0.90 13.07
CA GLU A 100 14.56 1.52 14.15
C GLU A 100 16.05 1.16 14.03
N GLU A 101 16.36 -0.11 13.76
CA GLU A 101 17.72 -0.57 13.54
C GLU A 101 18.37 0.09 12.32
N LEU A 102 17.64 0.19 11.20
CA LEU A 102 18.10 0.91 10.00
C LEU A 102 18.41 2.38 10.32
N LEU A 103 17.57 3.03 11.11
CA LEU A 103 17.73 4.43 11.51
C LEU A 103 18.85 4.68 12.53
N SER A 104 19.34 3.62 13.20
CA SER A 104 20.51 3.68 14.06
C SER A 104 21.80 3.91 13.24
N SER A 105 21.80 3.47 11.98
CA SER A 105 22.88 3.77 11.04
C SER A 105 22.90 5.26 10.71
N LYS A 106 24.11 5.84 10.55
CA LYS A 106 24.29 7.26 10.19
C LYS A 106 24.08 7.53 8.69
N SER A 107 23.41 6.64 7.97
CA SER A 107 23.16 6.75 6.53
C SER A 107 22.08 7.82 6.27
N GLY A 108 22.33 8.70 5.31
CA GLY A 108 21.37 9.73 4.90
C GLY A 108 20.23 9.19 4.02
N SER A 109 20.48 8.10 3.30
CA SER A 109 19.54 7.46 2.38
C SER A 109 19.61 5.93 2.48
N PHE A 110 18.51 5.27 2.15
CA PHE A 110 18.40 3.80 2.15
C PHE A 110 18.03 3.30 0.75
N GLU A 111 18.54 2.12 0.39
CA GLU A 111 18.32 1.47 -0.90
C GLU A 111 17.19 0.44 -0.79
N MET A 112 16.21 0.52 -1.69
CA MET A 112 15.16 -0.47 -1.89
C MET A 112 15.32 -1.08 -3.30
N PRO A 113 16.04 -2.20 -3.43
CA PRO A 113 16.33 -2.78 -4.73
C PRO A 113 15.08 -3.28 -5.45
N TYR A 114 15.07 -3.18 -6.78
CA TYR A 114 14.06 -3.82 -7.61
C TYR A 114 14.48 -5.25 -7.94
N PRO A 115 13.52 -6.19 -8.05
CA PRO A 115 13.78 -7.50 -8.64
C PRO A 115 14.37 -7.36 -10.04
N ALA A 116 15.25 -8.28 -10.45
CA ALA A 116 15.92 -8.21 -11.75
C ALA A 116 14.95 -8.18 -12.94
N SER A 117 13.79 -8.85 -12.83
CA SER A 117 12.72 -8.81 -13.83
C SER A 117 12.18 -7.39 -14.03
N VAL A 118 11.91 -6.68 -12.95
CA VAL A 118 11.40 -5.29 -12.97
C VAL A 118 12.50 -4.33 -13.41
N ALA A 119 13.73 -4.50 -12.91
CA ALA A 119 14.87 -3.69 -13.34
C ALA A 119 15.11 -3.77 -14.86
N ASN A 120 14.96 -4.95 -15.45
CA ASN A 120 15.05 -5.13 -16.90
C ASN A 120 13.90 -4.44 -17.67
N GLN A 121 12.70 -4.38 -17.10
CA GLN A 121 11.58 -3.66 -17.71
C GLN A 121 11.78 -2.14 -17.63
N ILE A 122 12.30 -1.64 -16.51
CA ILE A 122 12.64 -0.22 -16.34
C ILE A 122 13.72 0.21 -17.34
N LEU A 123 14.70 -0.66 -17.58
CA LEU A 123 15.84 -0.41 -18.47
C LEU A 123 15.63 -0.93 -19.90
N ASN A 124 14.39 -1.17 -20.33
CA ASN A 124 14.12 -1.88 -21.59
C ASN A 124 14.76 -1.19 -22.81
N ASP A 125 14.79 0.14 -22.83
CA ASP A 125 15.37 0.94 -23.91
C ASP A 125 16.87 1.27 -23.70
N SER A 126 17.44 0.86 -22.56
CA SER A 126 18.86 1.05 -22.24
C SER A 126 19.70 -0.09 -22.80
N SER A 127 20.81 0.26 -23.44
CA SER A 127 21.83 -0.70 -23.87
C SER A 127 22.56 -1.38 -22.71
N ILE A 128 22.46 -0.82 -21.50
CA ILE A 128 23.10 -1.32 -20.28
C ILE A 128 22.02 -1.88 -19.35
N LYS A 129 22.07 -3.19 -19.12
CA LYS A 129 21.28 -3.87 -18.09
C LYS A 129 22.05 -3.86 -16.78
N THR A 130 21.48 -3.28 -15.74
CA THR A 130 22.16 -3.10 -14.45
C THR A 130 21.17 -3.13 -13.29
N LYS A 131 21.69 -3.06 -12.06
CA LYS A 131 20.87 -2.96 -10.85
C LYS A 131 20.11 -1.64 -10.88
N VAL A 132 18.82 -1.72 -10.56
CA VAL A 132 17.96 -0.54 -10.36
C VAL A 132 17.46 -0.60 -8.93
N SER A 133 17.45 0.54 -8.25
CA SER A 133 17.00 0.63 -6.86
C SER A 133 16.34 1.97 -6.60
N LEU A 134 15.34 1.95 -5.71
CA LEU A 134 14.70 3.15 -5.21
C LEU A 134 15.48 3.65 -3.98
N PHE A 135 15.94 4.89 -4.02
CA PHE A 135 16.62 5.53 -2.90
C PHE A 135 15.61 6.37 -2.12
N ILE A 136 15.43 6.04 -0.85
CA ILE A 136 14.56 6.78 0.06
C ILE A 136 15.41 7.55 1.08
N ASP A 137 14.96 8.74 1.44
CA ASP A 137 15.62 9.54 2.47
C ASP A 137 15.33 9.00 3.86
N ARG A 138 16.28 9.21 4.78
CA ARG A 138 16.12 8.88 6.20
C ARG A 138 14.85 9.46 6.82
N THR A 139 14.46 10.65 6.38
CA THR A 139 13.24 11.36 6.84
C THR A 139 11.97 10.56 6.58
N ALA A 140 11.92 9.77 5.50
CA ALA A 140 10.76 8.96 5.15
C ALA A 140 10.53 7.84 6.18
N LEU A 141 11.60 7.17 6.61
CA LEU A 141 11.54 6.14 7.66
C LEU A 141 11.21 6.74 9.04
N VAL A 142 11.77 7.92 9.35
CA VAL A 142 11.39 8.67 10.57
C VAL A 142 9.89 9.03 10.55
N GLY A 143 9.36 9.39 9.38
CA GLY A 143 7.94 9.67 9.16
C GLY A 143 7.03 8.49 9.51
N ILE A 144 7.45 7.25 9.20
CA ILE A 144 6.74 6.03 9.61
C ILE A 144 6.70 5.91 11.14
N LEU A 145 7.85 6.00 11.81
CA LEU A 145 7.92 5.88 13.27
C LEU A 145 7.03 6.91 13.97
N ASN A 146 7.04 8.15 13.49
CA ASN A 146 6.18 9.22 14.00
C ASN A 146 4.69 8.95 13.75
N SER A 147 4.33 8.41 12.58
CA SER A 147 2.94 8.09 12.26
C SER A 147 2.38 6.98 13.14
N VAL A 148 3.19 5.95 13.41
CA VAL A 148 2.85 4.86 14.35
C VAL A 148 2.74 5.40 15.78
N ARG A 149 3.68 6.24 16.22
CA ARG A 149 3.61 6.89 17.54
C ARG A 149 2.33 7.74 17.70
N ASN A 150 1.97 8.50 16.67
CA ASN A 150 0.73 9.30 16.68
C ASN A 150 -0.51 8.41 16.73
N SER A 151 -0.51 7.28 16.01
CA SER A 151 -1.61 6.32 16.04
C SER A 151 -1.78 5.68 17.44
N LEU A 152 -0.67 5.36 18.11
CA LEU A 152 -0.68 4.94 19.50
C LEU A 152 -1.25 6.02 20.42
N LEU A 153 -0.79 7.27 20.28
CA LEU A 153 -1.30 8.39 21.07
C LEU A 153 -2.82 8.56 20.90
N GLU A 154 -3.30 8.56 19.66
CA GLU A 154 -4.73 8.70 19.37
C GLU A 154 -5.55 7.56 19.98
N TRP A 155 -5.04 6.33 19.94
CA TRP A 155 -5.69 5.19 20.55
C TRP A 155 -5.81 5.36 22.07
N VAL A 156 -4.71 5.70 22.75
CA VAL A 156 -4.71 5.89 24.21
C VAL A 156 -5.65 7.03 24.62
N LEU A 157 -5.66 8.14 23.87
CA LEU A 157 -6.58 9.25 24.11
C LEU A 157 -8.06 8.87 23.91
N LYS A 158 -8.37 7.95 22.98
CA LYS A 158 -9.73 7.42 22.81
C LYS A 158 -10.14 6.58 24.02
N LEU A 159 -9.25 5.75 24.55
CA LEU A 159 -9.50 4.98 25.77
C LEU A 159 -9.77 5.89 26.97
N GLU A 160 -8.92 6.90 27.17
CA GLU A 160 -9.06 7.86 28.28
C GLU A 160 -10.38 8.61 28.20
N LYS A 161 -10.77 9.08 27.00
CA LYS A 161 -12.07 9.76 26.78
C LYS A 161 -13.28 8.89 27.10
N GLN A 162 -13.17 7.57 26.94
CA GLN A 162 -14.23 6.63 27.31
C GLN A 162 -14.23 6.24 28.80
N GLY A 163 -13.35 6.85 29.59
CA GLY A 163 -13.24 6.59 31.02
C GLY A 163 -12.53 5.28 31.35
N ILE A 164 -11.82 4.68 30.39
CA ILE A 164 -11.00 3.49 30.62
C ILE A 164 -9.70 3.97 31.24
N LYS A 165 -9.51 3.67 32.52
CA LYS A 165 -8.37 4.18 33.29
C LYS A 165 -7.43 3.07 33.74
N GLY A 166 -7.95 1.89 34.06
CA GLY A 166 -7.13 0.79 34.60
C GLY A 166 -6.55 1.14 35.98
N GLU A 167 -7.40 1.64 36.90
CA GLU A 167 -6.97 2.07 38.25
C GLU A 167 -6.66 0.90 39.21
N ASN A 168 -7.14 -0.33 38.95
CA ASN A 168 -7.13 -1.45 39.90
C ASN A 168 -6.47 -2.74 39.40
N THR A 169 -5.30 -2.67 38.74
CA THR A 169 -4.54 -3.83 38.19
C THR A 169 -5.24 -4.69 37.13
N GLU A 170 -6.56 -4.66 37.02
CA GLU A 170 -7.35 -5.35 36.02
C GLU A 170 -8.44 -4.41 35.46
N PHE A 171 -8.69 -4.50 34.15
CA PHE A 171 -9.80 -3.79 33.52
C PHE A 171 -11.14 -4.45 33.85
N THR A 172 -12.11 -3.62 34.24
CA THR A 172 -13.47 -4.07 34.55
C THR A 172 -14.20 -4.59 33.31
N LYS A 173 -15.22 -5.44 33.48
CA LYS A 173 -16.03 -5.95 32.35
C LYS A 173 -16.65 -4.80 31.54
N GLU A 174 -17.12 -3.76 32.21
CA GLU A 174 -17.69 -2.57 31.56
C GLU A 174 -16.65 -1.80 30.73
N GLU A 175 -15.40 -1.69 31.20
CA GLU A 175 -14.32 -1.07 30.42
C GLU A 175 -13.97 -1.90 29.18
N LYS A 176 -13.96 -3.24 29.29
CA LYS A 176 -13.71 -4.13 28.14
C LYS A 176 -14.83 -4.02 27.09
N GLU A 177 -16.09 -4.01 27.51
CA GLU A 177 -17.22 -3.82 26.59
C GLU A 177 -17.18 -2.44 25.91
N LYS A 178 -16.83 -1.38 26.64
CA LYS A 178 -16.64 -0.04 26.04
C LYS A 178 -15.49 -0.03 25.04
N ALA A 179 -14.35 -0.64 25.40
CA ALA A 179 -13.18 -0.74 24.53
C ALA A 179 -13.49 -1.49 23.24
N GLN A 180 -14.24 -2.60 23.29
CA GLN A 180 -14.64 -3.35 22.09
C GLN A 180 -15.51 -2.52 21.14
N ASN A 181 -16.30 -1.58 21.67
CA ASN A 181 -17.13 -0.68 20.86
C ASN A 181 -16.35 0.50 20.26
N ILE A 182 -15.08 0.69 20.63
CA ILE A 182 -14.19 1.63 19.93
C ILE A 182 -13.86 1.01 18.58
N LYS A 183 -14.56 1.44 17.53
CA LYS A 183 -14.11 1.19 16.16
C LYS A 183 -12.74 1.84 15.99
N SER A 184 -11.74 0.99 15.95
CA SER A 184 -10.38 1.34 15.61
C SER A 184 -10.35 1.79 14.16
N ASN A 185 -10.49 3.10 13.92
CA ASN A 185 -10.31 3.72 12.60
C ASN A 185 -8.83 3.71 12.16
N TYR A 186 -8.14 2.58 12.28
CA TYR A 186 -6.90 2.38 11.56
C TYR A 186 -7.34 2.18 10.12
N ARG A 187 -7.21 3.22 9.29
CA ARG A 187 -7.32 3.11 7.83
C ARG A 187 -6.18 2.22 7.34
N ILE A 188 -6.37 0.93 7.54
CA ILE A 188 -5.87 -0.09 6.66
C ILE A 188 -6.79 0.09 5.44
N GLU A 189 -6.29 0.71 4.37
CA GLU A 189 -7.02 0.75 3.10
C GLU A 189 -7.12 -0.70 2.57
N ASN A 190 -8.06 -1.45 3.13
CA ASN A 190 -8.65 -2.55 2.39
C ASN A 190 -9.33 -1.89 1.20
N ILE A 191 -8.87 -2.22 0.00
CA ILE A 191 -9.71 -2.24 -1.19
C ILE A 191 -10.76 -3.33 -0.92
N GLU A 192 -11.75 -3.02 -0.08
CA GLU A 192 -12.99 -3.77 0.00
C GLU A 192 -14.12 -2.76 -0.07
N ASN A 193 -14.70 -2.74 -1.26
CA ASN A 193 -15.91 -2.03 -1.65
C ASN A 193 -15.76 -0.52 -1.82
N PHE A 194 -15.60 -0.17 -3.10
CA PHE A 194 -16.29 0.94 -3.73
C PHE A 194 -17.83 0.80 -3.52
N HIS A 195 -18.31 0.74 -2.28
CA HIS A 195 -19.64 1.20 -1.94
C HIS A 195 -19.53 2.70 -1.75
N GLY A 196 -19.31 3.35 -2.91
CA GLY A 196 -19.71 4.72 -3.06
C GLY A 196 -21.13 4.85 -2.58
N ASN A 197 -21.36 5.94 -1.88
CA ASN A 197 -22.66 6.50 -1.59
C ASN A 197 -23.43 6.64 -2.92
N ILE A 198 -24.04 5.56 -3.42
CA ILE A 198 -24.97 5.59 -4.54
C ILE A 198 -26.28 6.00 -3.91
N GLY A 199 -26.57 7.29 -4.06
CA GLY A 199 -27.87 7.86 -3.75
C GLY A 199 -28.99 6.99 -4.32
N GLU A 200 -30.07 6.98 -3.56
CA GLU A 200 -31.26 6.13 -3.56
C GLU A 200 -32.04 5.97 -4.90
N ASN A 201 -31.51 6.34 -6.06
CA ASN A 201 -32.26 6.42 -7.31
C ASN A 201 -31.51 5.97 -8.58
N ASN A 202 -30.88 4.79 -8.58
CA ASN A 202 -30.46 4.18 -9.84
C ASN A 202 -30.88 2.71 -9.95
N ARG A 203 -32.05 2.48 -10.55
CA ARG A 203 -32.70 1.17 -10.75
C ARG A 203 -32.22 0.40 -11.99
N ASN A 204 -31.00 0.64 -12.46
CA ASN A 204 -30.41 -0.13 -13.56
C ASN A 204 -29.09 -0.75 -13.11
N GLY A 205 -29.18 -1.75 -12.23
CA GLY A 205 -28.05 -2.63 -11.94
C GLY A 205 -27.79 -3.53 -13.15
N GLY A 206 -26.79 -3.16 -13.96
CA GLY A 206 -26.22 -4.10 -14.93
C GLY A 206 -25.58 -5.25 -14.16
N GLU A 207 -25.98 -6.48 -14.47
CA GLU A 207 -25.39 -7.68 -13.86
C GLU A 207 -23.88 -7.68 -14.09
N MET A 208 -23.10 -7.75 -13.00
CA MET A 208 -21.67 -7.97 -13.08
C MET A 208 -21.43 -9.41 -13.55
N LEU A 209 -21.03 -9.56 -14.80
CA LEU A 209 -20.61 -10.83 -15.37
C LEU A 209 -19.41 -11.38 -14.58
N THR A 210 -19.46 -12.66 -14.25
CA THR A 210 -18.36 -13.34 -13.56
C THR A 210 -17.08 -13.28 -14.40
N PRO A 211 -15.86 -13.39 -13.80
CA PRO A 211 -14.60 -13.27 -14.54
C PRO A 211 -14.49 -14.21 -15.75
N LYS A 212 -15.12 -15.39 -15.66
CA LYS A 212 -15.19 -16.36 -16.75
C LYS A 212 -16.06 -15.86 -17.91
N GLU A 213 -17.23 -15.31 -17.63
CA GLU A 213 -18.14 -14.74 -18.63
C GLU A 213 -17.56 -13.48 -19.29
N SER A 214 -16.85 -12.64 -18.53
CA SER A 214 -16.12 -11.48 -19.08
C SER A 214 -15.04 -11.90 -20.09
N PHE A 215 -14.29 -12.95 -19.77
CA PHE A 215 -13.27 -13.48 -20.67
C PHE A 215 -13.88 -14.04 -21.96
N PHE A 216 -14.93 -14.87 -21.85
CA PHE A 216 -15.61 -15.41 -23.03
C PHE A 216 -16.19 -14.32 -23.93
N ASN A 217 -16.83 -13.29 -23.35
CA ASN A 217 -17.40 -12.19 -24.14
C ASN A 217 -16.33 -11.37 -24.86
N LYS A 218 -15.17 -11.13 -24.23
CA LYS A 218 -14.04 -10.46 -24.90
C LYS A 218 -13.51 -11.29 -26.06
N VAL A 219 -13.35 -12.60 -25.88
CA VAL A 219 -12.88 -13.50 -26.95
C VAL A 219 -13.86 -13.52 -28.12
N VAL A 220 -15.16 -13.62 -27.86
CA VAL A 220 -16.20 -13.58 -28.90
C VAL A 220 -16.18 -12.24 -29.64
N TRP A 221 -16.02 -11.12 -28.93
CA TRP A 221 -15.93 -9.80 -29.54
C TRP A 221 -14.69 -9.66 -30.45
N TYR A 222 -13.52 -10.13 -30.01
CA TYR A 222 -12.32 -10.13 -30.84
C TYR A 222 -12.47 -10.99 -32.10
N ILE A 223 -13.13 -12.15 -31.99
CA ILE A 223 -13.40 -13.01 -33.15
C ILE A 223 -14.35 -12.31 -34.14
N LEU A 224 -15.41 -11.66 -33.65
CA LEU A 224 -16.35 -10.92 -34.50
C LEU A 224 -15.66 -9.74 -35.21
N VAL A 225 -14.82 -8.99 -34.50
CA VAL A 225 -14.05 -7.88 -35.09
C VAL A 225 -13.07 -8.39 -36.13
N ALA A 226 -12.35 -9.48 -35.86
CA ALA A 226 -11.43 -10.09 -36.82
C ALA A 226 -12.17 -10.55 -38.08
N LEU A 227 -13.35 -11.19 -37.94
CA LEU A 227 -14.19 -11.59 -39.06
C LEU A 227 -14.68 -10.39 -39.88
N ALA A 228 -15.13 -9.32 -39.22
CA ALA A 228 -15.59 -8.11 -39.88
C ALA A 228 -14.46 -7.44 -40.68
N VAL A 229 -13.25 -7.34 -40.12
CA VAL A 229 -12.07 -6.78 -40.81
C VAL A 229 -11.70 -7.61 -42.04
N VAL A 230 -11.73 -8.94 -41.94
CA VAL A 230 -11.46 -9.83 -43.07
C VAL A 230 -12.54 -9.68 -44.16
N ILE A 231 -13.81 -9.65 -43.80
CA ILE A 231 -14.92 -9.48 -44.76
C ILE A 231 -14.84 -8.12 -45.45
N VAL A 232 -14.66 -7.04 -44.70
CA VAL A 232 -14.53 -5.68 -45.27
C VAL A 232 -13.30 -5.58 -46.15
N GLY A 233 -12.15 -6.14 -45.74
CA GLY A 233 -10.95 -6.18 -46.55
C GLY A 233 -11.15 -6.95 -47.86
N ASN A 234 -11.87 -8.07 -47.83
CA ASN A 234 -12.18 -8.85 -49.03
C ASN A 234 -13.15 -8.13 -49.97
N ILE A 235 -14.15 -7.41 -49.42
CA ILE A 235 -15.09 -6.59 -50.20
C ILE A 235 -14.36 -5.39 -50.82
N LEU A 236 -13.50 -4.69 -50.07
CA LEU A 236 -12.69 -3.59 -50.62
C LEU A 236 -11.75 -4.07 -51.72
N SER A 237 -11.06 -5.20 -51.50
CA SER A 237 -10.21 -5.85 -52.49
C SER A 237 -10.99 -6.17 -53.78
N ALA A 238 -12.18 -6.77 -53.65
CA ALA A 238 -13.03 -7.07 -54.79
C ALA A 238 -13.55 -5.83 -55.52
N ILE A 239 -13.86 -4.74 -54.82
CA ILE A 239 -14.28 -3.46 -55.42
C ILE A 239 -13.11 -2.80 -56.16
N ILE A 240 -11.91 -2.80 -55.58
CA ILE A 240 -10.69 -2.24 -56.18
C ILE A 240 -10.34 -3.01 -57.46
N LEU A 241 -10.37 -4.35 -57.42
CA LEU A 241 -10.17 -5.21 -58.59
C LEU A 241 -11.21 -4.94 -59.69
N LYS A 242 -12.48 -4.74 -59.32
CA LYS A 242 -13.56 -4.45 -60.28
C LYS A 242 -13.47 -3.04 -60.88
N TYR A 243 -12.87 -2.08 -60.18
CA TYR A 243 -12.58 -0.73 -60.69
C TYR A 243 -11.38 -0.74 -61.65
N PHE A 244 -10.34 -1.51 -61.33
CA PHE A 244 -9.14 -1.63 -62.16
C PHE A 244 -9.39 -2.40 -63.48
N PHE A 245 -10.22 -3.44 -63.47
CA PHE A 245 -10.53 -4.23 -64.66
C PHE A 245 -11.70 -3.70 -65.51
N ARG A 246 -12.30 -2.55 -65.17
CA ARG A 246 -13.35 -1.91 -65.98
C ARG A 246 -12.84 -0.77 -66.88
N ILE A 247 -11.52 -0.62 -66.98
CA ILE A 247 -10.87 0.22 -68.00
C ILE A 247 -10.10 -0.72 -68.93
N SER A 248 -10.83 -1.38 -69.84
CA SER A 248 -10.34 -1.84 -71.14
C SER A 248 -11.51 -1.90 -72.10
#